data_AF-A0A453DT57-F1
#
_entry.id   AF-A0A453DT57-F1
#
_cell.length_a   1.000
_cell.length_b   1.000
_cell.length_c   1.000
_cell.angle_alpha   90.00
_cell.angle_beta   90.00
_cell.angle_gamma   90.00
#
_symmetry.space_group_name_H-M   'P 1'
#
loop_
_entity.id
_entity.type
_entity.pdbx_description
1 polymer ?
#
loop_
_entity_poly.entity_id
_entity_poly.type
_entity_poly.pdbx_seq_one_letter_code
_entity_poly.pdbx_strand_id
1 'polypeptide(L)'
;QAGTALLLLVAVVVAALPAPSLGWGVDGHLIICQIAQGRLSDAAAKAVNELLPSGAGGNLSSLCSWADRVRFRYHWSAPLHFIDVPDNVCSYSYDRDCKDEEGVKGRCVAGAINNYTSQLLTYGSSSLSPSSKSSDNLTEALLFLSHFMGDIHQPLHCGFASDRGGNTIDVHWYRRKTVLHHVWDVSIIQTAEKDYYDEGAGEFVDALNKNITGAWSDKVQEWEECAKNQTACPDKYGSESITAACDSAYKGVTEDSTLSDEYFGSRLPVVNLRLAQGGVRLAATLNRIFGQSKA
;
A
#
# COMPACT_ATOMS: atom_id res chain seq x y z
N GLN A 1 68.12 4.22 -0.51
CA GLN A 1 67.41 3.15 -1.22
C GLN A 1 65.96 3.22 -0.76
N ALA A 2 65.06 3.45 -1.71
CA ALA A 2 63.69 3.90 -1.48
C ALA A 2 62.80 2.75 -0.99
N GLY A 3 61.83 3.10 -0.16
CA GLY A 3 60.90 2.19 0.49
C GLY A 3 59.86 1.60 -0.46
N THR A 4 59.37 0.43 -0.09
CA THR A 4 58.17 -0.19 -0.66
C THR A 4 57.27 -0.59 0.49
N ALA A 5 56.31 0.27 0.82
CA ALA A 5 55.16 -0.08 1.65
C ALA A 5 54.03 -0.49 0.71
N LEU A 6 53.65 -1.77 0.76
CA LEU A 6 52.57 -2.33 -0.04
C LEU A 6 51.23 -1.96 0.62
N LEU A 7 50.56 -0.95 0.08
CA LEU A 7 49.19 -0.58 0.46
C LEU A 7 48.21 -1.54 -0.20
N LEU A 8 47.69 -2.49 0.58
CA LEU A 8 46.53 -3.31 0.22
C LEU A 8 45.26 -2.44 0.25
N LEU A 9 44.79 -2.02 -0.91
CA LEU A 9 43.47 -1.44 -1.08
C LEU A 9 42.43 -2.56 -0.95
N VAL A 10 41.81 -2.66 0.22
CA VAL A 10 40.60 -3.46 0.42
C VAL A 10 39.46 -2.70 -0.24
N ALA A 11 39.07 -3.11 -1.45
CA ALA A 11 37.85 -2.65 -2.09
C ALA A 11 36.66 -3.16 -1.27
N VAL A 12 36.06 -2.29 -0.47
CA VAL A 12 34.77 -2.55 0.17
C VAL A 12 33.72 -2.49 -0.94
N VAL A 13 33.38 -3.67 -1.47
CA VAL A 13 32.18 -3.82 -2.29
C VAL A 13 31.00 -3.63 -1.34
N VAL A 14 30.43 -2.43 -1.33
CA VAL A 14 29.11 -2.19 -0.76
C VAL A 14 28.14 -2.91 -1.68
N ALA A 15 27.79 -4.15 -1.33
CA ALA A 15 26.65 -4.82 -1.91
C ALA A 15 25.44 -3.92 -1.62
N ALA A 16 24.87 -3.32 -2.66
CA ALA A 16 23.56 -2.69 -2.59
C ALA A 16 22.57 -3.81 -2.29
N LEU A 17 22.28 -4.03 -1.00
CA LEU A 17 21.17 -4.86 -0.59
C LEU A 17 19.91 -4.23 -1.19
N PRO A 18 19.05 -4.99 -1.89
CA PRO A 18 17.76 -4.45 -2.34
C PRO A 18 17.05 -3.91 -1.11
N ALA A 19 16.61 -2.65 -1.19
CA ALA A 19 15.78 -2.06 -0.15
C ALA A 19 14.56 -2.99 0.02
N PRO A 20 14.25 -3.43 1.25
CA PRO A 20 13.08 -4.26 1.46
C PRO A 20 11.86 -3.51 0.93
N SER A 21 11.05 -4.20 0.12
CA SER A 21 9.83 -3.63 -0.47
C SER A 21 9.01 -2.97 0.61
N LEU A 22 8.84 -1.66 0.49
CA LEU A 22 7.82 -0.94 1.24
C LEU A 22 6.50 -1.24 0.52
N GLY A 23 5.38 -0.80 1.07
CA GLY A 23 4.13 -0.66 0.33
C GLY A 23 4.26 0.11 -0.99
N TRP A 24 3.20 0.81 -1.34
CA TRP A 24 3.46 2.11 -1.96
C TRP A 24 4.58 2.84 -1.18
N GLY A 25 5.36 3.68 -1.84
CA GLY A 25 6.28 4.56 -1.14
C GLY A 25 5.53 5.44 -0.14
N VAL A 26 6.30 6.17 0.69
CA VAL A 26 5.75 7.13 1.67
C VAL A 26 4.69 8.04 1.04
N ASP A 27 4.94 8.52 -0.18
CA ASP A 27 4.06 9.44 -0.89
C ASP A 27 2.75 8.76 -1.32
N GLY A 28 2.78 7.52 -1.82
CA GLY A 28 1.56 6.81 -2.20
C GLY A 28 0.64 6.51 -1.00
N HIS A 29 1.20 6.08 0.14
CA HIS A 29 0.41 5.93 1.37
C HIS A 29 -0.13 7.25 1.91
N LEU A 30 0.66 8.31 1.82
CA LEU A 30 0.22 9.65 2.21
C LEU A 30 -0.96 10.09 1.35
N ILE A 31 -0.87 9.96 0.02
CA ILE A 31 -1.93 10.30 -0.94
C ILE A 31 -3.21 9.53 -0.61
N ILE A 32 -3.13 8.19 -0.49
CA ILE A 32 -4.27 7.33 -0.18
C ILE A 32 -4.95 7.76 1.13
N CYS A 33 -4.16 8.01 2.19
CA CYS A 33 -4.70 8.39 3.48
C CYS A 33 -5.26 9.82 3.53
N GLN A 34 -4.70 10.77 2.77
CA GLN A 34 -5.29 12.11 2.64
C GLN A 34 -6.62 12.09 1.90
N ILE A 35 -6.70 11.35 0.78
CA ILE A 35 -7.96 11.12 0.06
C ILE A 35 -8.97 10.47 1.02
N ALA A 36 -8.56 9.45 1.77
CA ALA A 36 -9.46 8.76 2.69
C ALA A 36 -9.96 9.68 3.80
N GLN A 37 -9.06 10.42 4.44
CA GLN A 37 -9.38 11.30 5.56
C GLN A 37 -10.36 12.41 5.16
N GLY A 38 -10.22 12.98 3.95
CA GLY A 38 -11.16 13.97 3.41
C GLY A 38 -12.55 13.43 3.08
N ARG A 39 -12.75 12.10 3.14
CA ARG A 39 -14.01 11.41 2.81
C ARG A 39 -14.63 10.68 4.01
N LEU A 40 -14.10 10.88 5.21
CA LEU A 40 -14.67 10.32 6.42
C LEU A 40 -15.99 11.01 6.78
N SER A 41 -16.97 10.21 7.18
CA SER A 41 -18.16 10.68 7.89
C SER A 41 -17.76 11.28 9.25
N ASP A 42 -18.61 12.13 9.84
CA ASP A 42 -18.34 12.74 11.15
C ASP A 42 -18.02 11.71 12.24
N ALA A 43 -18.71 10.55 12.22
CA ALA A 43 -18.47 9.47 13.17
C ALA A 43 -17.09 8.84 12.99
N ALA A 44 -16.70 8.55 11.75
CA ALA A 44 -15.38 7.99 11.45
C ALA A 44 -14.25 9.00 11.69
N ALA A 45 -14.46 10.27 11.32
CA ALA A 45 -13.50 11.35 11.56
C ALA A 45 -13.23 11.53 13.07
N LYS A 46 -14.28 11.51 13.89
CA LYS A 46 -14.15 11.54 15.35
C LYS A 46 -13.36 10.33 15.89
N ALA A 47 -13.72 9.12 15.48
CA ALA A 47 -13.04 7.91 15.93
C ALA A 47 -11.56 7.86 15.52
N VAL A 48 -11.26 8.23 14.26
CA VAL A 48 -9.88 8.34 13.76
C VAL A 48 -9.10 9.36 14.59
N ASN A 49 -9.66 10.54 14.86
CA ASN A 49 -8.98 11.56 15.65
C ASN A 49 -8.74 11.13 17.11
N GLU A 50 -9.63 10.33 17.70
CA GLU A 50 -9.43 9.76 19.06
C GLU A 50 -8.39 8.65 19.11
N LEU A 51 -8.26 7.86 18.05
CA LEU A 51 -7.30 6.76 17.96
C LEU A 51 -5.89 7.24 17.55
N LEU A 52 -5.78 8.39 16.90
CA LEU A 52 -4.48 8.93 16.51
C LEU A 52 -3.73 9.49 17.74
N PRO A 53 -2.41 9.27 17.85
CA PRO A 53 -1.62 9.88 18.91
C PRO A 53 -1.61 11.40 18.74
N SER A 54 -1.54 12.13 19.86
CA SER A 54 -1.57 13.61 19.86
C SER A 54 -0.51 14.25 18.95
N GLY A 55 0.67 13.63 18.84
CA GLY A 55 1.75 14.07 17.96
C GLY A 55 1.43 14.04 16.46
N ALA A 56 0.40 13.29 16.03
CA ALA A 56 -0.07 13.29 14.65
C ALA A 56 -0.92 14.52 14.30
N GLY A 57 -1.35 15.32 15.30
CA GLY A 57 -2.16 16.51 15.07
C GLY A 57 -3.49 16.24 14.35
N GLY A 58 -4.06 15.05 14.55
CA GLY A 58 -5.26 14.59 13.85
C GLY A 58 -5.04 14.24 12.38
N ASN A 59 -3.80 14.20 11.88
CA ASN A 59 -3.49 13.86 10.49
C ASN A 59 -3.14 12.36 10.35
N LEU A 60 -4.05 11.56 9.79
CA LEU A 60 -3.87 10.13 9.55
C LEU A 60 -2.70 9.87 8.58
N SER A 61 -2.58 10.69 7.53
CA SER A 61 -1.57 10.49 6.48
C SER A 61 -0.14 10.58 7.00
N SER A 62 0.09 11.31 8.09
CA SER A 62 1.40 11.42 8.75
C SER A 62 1.93 10.10 9.32
N LEU A 63 1.05 9.11 9.51
CA LEU A 63 1.37 7.81 10.09
C LEU A 63 1.05 6.63 9.16
N CYS A 64 0.56 6.86 7.94
CA CYS A 64 0.18 5.76 7.06
C CYS A 64 1.35 4.93 6.50
N SER A 65 2.60 5.40 6.61
CA SER A 65 3.81 4.61 6.36
C SER A 65 4.38 3.95 7.63
N TRP A 66 3.64 3.97 8.75
CA TRP A 66 4.13 3.41 10.01
C TRP A 66 4.34 1.89 9.96
N ALA A 67 3.45 1.14 9.32
CA ALA A 67 3.53 -0.33 9.26
C ALA A 67 4.85 -0.82 8.64
N ASP A 68 5.27 -0.14 7.57
CA ASP A 68 6.56 -0.34 6.92
C ASP A 68 7.78 -0.13 7.83
N ARG A 69 7.70 0.82 8.78
CA ARG A 69 8.79 1.07 9.73
C ARG A 69 8.86 -0.02 10.79
N VAL A 70 7.72 -0.60 11.17
CA VAL A 70 7.65 -1.59 12.25
C VAL A 70 7.80 -3.02 11.77
N ARG A 71 7.70 -3.35 10.48
CA ARG A 71 7.87 -4.73 9.98
C ARG A 71 9.19 -5.41 10.33
N PHE A 72 10.25 -4.65 10.63
CA PHE A 72 11.54 -5.20 11.11
C PHE A 72 11.60 -5.38 12.62
N ARG A 73 10.69 -4.73 13.36
CA ARG A 73 10.52 -4.93 14.81
C ARG A 73 9.46 -5.99 15.08
N TYR A 74 8.41 -5.97 14.29
CA TYR A 74 7.29 -6.88 14.26
C TYR A 74 7.45 -7.77 13.03
N HIS A 75 8.46 -8.66 13.04
CA HIS A 75 8.77 -9.53 11.89
C HIS A 75 7.56 -10.31 11.37
N TRP A 76 6.63 -10.64 12.27
CA TRP A 76 5.37 -11.29 11.93
C TRP A 76 4.50 -10.47 10.97
N SER A 77 4.67 -9.14 10.89
CA SER A 77 3.88 -8.27 10.02
C SER A 77 4.43 -8.17 8.60
N ALA A 78 5.67 -8.58 8.34
CA ALA A 78 6.28 -8.43 7.01
C ALA A 78 5.49 -9.12 5.88
N PRO A 79 5.00 -10.38 6.04
CA PRO A 79 4.17 -11.03 5.01
C PRO A 79 2.79 -10.39 4.83
N LEU A 80 2.37 -9.52 5.76
CA LEU A 80 1.04 -8.88 5.71
C LEU A 80 0.98 -7.73 4.71
N HIS A 81 2.09 -7.34 4.09
CA HIS A 81 2.13 -6.25 3.10
C HIS A 81 1.75 -6.72 1.69
N PHE A 82 1.78 -8.02 1.38
CA PHE A 82 1.61 -8.51 0.01
C PHE A 82 0.84 -9.83 -0.06
N ILE A 83 0.61 -10.30 -1.28
CA ILE A 83 0.10 -11.61 -1.67
C ILE A 83 1.00 -12.13 -2.78
N ASP A 84 1.56 -13.33 -2.58
CA ASP A 84 2.29 -14.05 -3.62
C ASP A 84 1.33 -14.92 -4.44
N VAL A 85 1.19 -14.56 -5.72
CA VAL A 85 0.36 -15.31 -6.68
C VAL A 85 1.26 -16.26 -7.48
N PRO A 86 0.83 -17.49 -7.80
CA PRO A 86 1.58 -18.37 -8.69
C PRO A 86 1.85 -17.72 -10.05
N ASP A 87 3.04 -17.98 -10.59
CA ASP A 87 3.51 -17.40 -11.84
C ASP A 87 2.52 -17.59 -12.99
N ASN A 88 2.29 -16.52 -13.75
CA ASN A 88 1.43 -16.50 -14.93
C ASN A 88 -0.04 -16.88 -14.67
N VAL A 89 -0.48 -16.98 -13.41
CA VAL A 89 -1.87 -17.34 -13.09
C VAL A 89 -2.82 -16.14 -13.16
N CYS A 90 -2.30 -14.90 -13.20
CA CYS A 90 -3.03 -13.62 -13.41
C CYS A 90 -4.43 -13.53 -12.78
N SER A 91 -4.61 -14.22 -11.66
CA SER A 91 -5.87 -14.37 -10.94
C SER A 91 -5.53 -14.69 -9.50
N TYR A 92 -6.30 -14.13 -8.58
CA TYR A 92 -6.10 -14.27 -7.15
C TYR A 92 -7.22 -15.12 -6.54
N SER A 93 -6.86 -15.97 -5.56
CA SER A 93 -7.80 -16.70 -4.72
C SER A 93 -7.29 -16.74 -3.28
N TYR A 94 -8.12 -16.30 -2.33
CA TYR A 94 -7.75 -16.22 -0.91
C TYR A 94 -7.23 -17.56 -0.37
N ASP A 95 -7.93 -18.66 -0.62
CA ASP A 95 -7.56 -19.98 -0.09
C ASP A 95 -6.23 -20.51 -0.64
N ARG A 96 -5.87 -20.12 -1.86
CA ARG A 96 -4.65 -20.55 -2.53
C ARG A 96 -3.47 -19.65 -2.16
N ASP A 97 -3.69 -18.34 -2.14
CA ASP A 97 -2.63 -17.33 -2.18
C ASP A 97 -2.46 -16.59 -0.84
N CYS A 98 -3.50 -16.48 0.00
CA CYS A 98 -3.39 -15.75 1.26
C CYS A 98 -2.74 -16.60 2.36
N LYS A 99 -1.41 -16.68 2.32
CA LYS A 99 -0.56 -17.38 3.28
C LYS A 99 0.85 -16.78 3.26
N ASP A 100 1.62 -16.99 4.32
CA ASP A 100 3.04 -16.64 4.33
C ASP A 100 3.93 -17.75 3.75
N GLU A 101 5.25 -17.55 3.76
CA GLU A 101 6.26 -18.50 3.26
C GLU A 101 6.22 -19.86 3.99
N GLU A 102 5.74 -19.89 5.24
CA GLU A 102 5.55 -21.12 6.02
C GLU A 102 4.21 -21.82 5.72
N GLY A 103 3.39 -21.23 4.86
CA GLY A 103 2.08 -21.75 4.47
C GLY A 103 0.97 -21.49 5.50
N VAL A 104 1.19 -20.59 6.47
CA VAL A 104 0.19 -20.23 7.47
C VAL A 104 -0.88 -19.36 6.83
N LYS A 105 -2.09 -19.91 6.72
CA LYS A 105 -3.24 -19.25 6.07
C LYS A 105 -3.61 -17.92 6.74
N GLY A 106 -4.09 -16.99 5.93
CA GLY A 106 -4.54 -15.66 6.35
C GLY A 106 -3.42 -14.66 6.63
N ARG A 107 -2.14 -15.05 6.47
CA ARG A 107 -0.98 -14.18 6.66
C ARG A 107 -0.55 -13.53 5.34
N CYS A 108 -1.43 -12.70 4.82
CA CYS A 108 -1.23 -11.88 3.63
C CYS A 108 -1.96 -10.53 3.80
N VAL A 109 -1.81 -9.59 2.87
CA VAL A 109 -2.48 -8.27 2.96
C VAL A 109 -4.01 -8.36 3.02
N ALA A 110 -4.65 -9.27 2.28
CA ALA A 110 -6.09 -9.45 2.36
C ALA A 110 -6.55 -9.96 3.75
N GLY A 111 -5.83 -10.93 4.31
CA GLY A 111 -6.08 -11.44 5.66
C GLY A 111 -5.83 -10.38 6.73
N ALA A 112 -4.81 -9.54 6.56
CA ALA A 112 -4.52 -8.43 7.45
C ALA A 112 -5.65 -7.38 7.44
N ILE A 113 -6.14 -6.99 6.26
CA ILE A 113 -7.29 -6.08 6.15
C ILE A 113 -8.50 -6.65 6.89
N ASN A 114 -8.83 -7.94 6.69
CA ASN A 114 -9.94 -8.59 7.41
C ASN A 114 -9.73 -8.58 8.94
N ASN A 115 -8.52 -8.88 9.40
CA ASN A 115 -8.17 -8.90 10.82
C ASN A 115 -8.31 -7.51 11.46
N TYR A 116 -7.64 -6.49 10.93
CA TYR A 116 -7.66 -5.15 11.53
C TYR A 116 -9.00 -4.44 11.36
N THR A 117 -9.76 -4.74 10.30
CA THR A 117 -11.17 -4.36 10.21
C THR A 117 -11.98 -4.93 11.37
N SER A 118 -11.80 -6.24 11.66
CA SER A 118 -12.52 -6.91 12.75
C SER A 118 -12.14 -6.37 14.14
N GLN A 119 -10.87 -6.01 14.35
CA GLN A 119 -10.41 -5.38 15.58
C GLN A 119 -11.05 -4.00 15.77
N LEU A 120 -11.06 -3.16 14.72
CA LEU A 120 -11.64 -1.81 14.81
C LEU A 120 -13.16 -1.81 15.00
N LEU A 121 -13.88 -2.86 14.57
CA LEU A 121 -15.31 -3.03 14.89
C LEU A 121 -15.58 -3.15 16.41
N THR A 122 -14.56 -3.42 17.22
CA THR A 122 -14.69 -3.45 18.67
C THR A 122 -14.56 -2.07 19.34
N TYR A 123 -14.25 -1.02 18.57
CA TYR A 123 -14.15 0.34 19.07
C TYR A 123 -15.48 0.79 19.72
N GLY A 124 -15.39 1.32 20.94
CA GLY A 124 -16.56 1.73 21.73
C GLY A 124 -17.31 0.58 22.43
N SER A 125 -16.92 -0.68 22.23
CA SER A 125 -17.57 -1.82 22.90
C SER A 125 -17.18 -1.92 24.38
N SER A 126 -18.19 -1.89 25.25
CA SER A 126 -18.05 -2.02 26.70
C SER A 126 -17.75 -3.47 27.15
N SER A 127 -17.89 -4.45 26.26
CA SER A 127 -17.82 -5.89 26.57
C SER A 127 -16.42 -6.51 26.51
N LEU A 128 -15.37 -5.74 26.20
CA LEU A 128 -14.00 -6.27 26.11
C LEU A 128 -13.29 -6.37 27.47
N SER A 129 -12.44 -7.41 27.60
CA SER A 129 -11.48 -7.57 28.69
C SER A 129 -10.52 -6.38 28.76
N PRO A 130 -10.05 -5.95 29.95
CA PRO A 130 -9.05 -4.87 30.10
C PRO A 130 -7.79 -5.06 29.25
N SER A 131 -7.40 -6.29 28.92
CA SER A 131 -6.25 -6.60 28.04
C SER A 131 -6.51 -6.35 26.55
N SER A 132 -7.77 -6.24 26.14
CA SER A 132 -8.22 -5.89 24.78
C SER A 132 -8.60 -4.41 24.66
N LYS A 133 -8.51 -3.66 25.76
CA LYS A 133 -8.91 -2.25 25.90
C LYS A 133 -7.76 -1.25 25.78
N SER A 134 -6.52 -1.66 25.53
CA SER A 134 -5.48 -0.64 25.33
C SER A 134 -5.79 0.12 24.05
N SER A 135 -5.99 1.44 24.18
CA SER A 135 -6.10 2.38 23.06
C SER A 135 -5.01 2.14 22.02
N ASP A 136 -3.82 1.79 22.50
CA ASP A 136 -2.62 1.51 21.71
C ASP A 136 -2.85 0.38 20.69
N ASN A 137 -3.64 -0.65 21.03
CA ASN A 137 -3.93 -1.76 20.13
C ASN A 137 -4.84 -1.34 18.95
N LEU A 138 -5.84 -0.49 19.22
CA LEU A 138 -6.73 0.02 18.17
C LEU A 138 -6.08 1.13 17.35
N THR A 139 -5.13 1.87 17.91
CA THR A 139 -4.24 2.76 17.16
C THR A 139 -3.42 1.94 16.16
N GLU A 140 -2.73 0.89 16.60
CA GLU A 140 -2.00 0.01 15.68
C GLU A 140 -2.94 -0.60 14.62
N ALA A 141 -4.14 -1.05 15.00
CA ALA A 141 -5.12 -1.57 14.05
C ALA A 141 -5.55 -0.54 12.99
N LEU A 142 -5.76 0.72 13.38
CA LEU A 142 -6.06 1.82 12.45
C LEU A 142 -4.89 2.06 11.49
N LEU A 143 -3.66 2.11 12.00
CA LEU A 143 -2.48 2.37 11.18
C LEU A 143 -2.20 1.21 10.22
N PHE A 144 -2.30 -0.03 10.70
CA PHE A 144 -2.18 -1.22 9.86
C PHE A 144 -3.26 -1.28 8.79
N LEU A 145 -4.54 -1.11 9.14
CA LEU A 145 -5.63 -1.12 8.15
C LEU A 145 -5.42 -0.04 7.09
N SER A 146 -5.06 1.18 7.50
CA SER A 146 -4.85 2.30 6.58
C SER A 146 -3.69 2.03 5.62
N HIS A 147 -2.60 1.47 6.12
CA HIS A 147 -1.45 1.07 5.33
C HIS A 147 -1.79 -0.06 4.35
N PHE A 148 -2.33 -1.18 4.85
CA PHE A 148 -2.62 -2.37 4.06
C PHE A 148 -3.72 -2.15 3.02
N MET A 149 -4.66 -1.24 3.26
CA MET A 149 -5.60 -0.81 2.23
C MET A 149 -4.88 -0.11 1.07
N GLY A 150 -3.77 0.59 1.33
CA GLY A 150 -2.90 1.09 0.27
C GLY A 150 -2.18 -0.04 -0.46
N ASP A 151 -1.50 -0.92 0.28
CA ASP A 151 -0.70 -2.01 -0.27
C ASP A 151 -1.51 -2.92 -1.19
N ILE A 152 -2.71 -3.34 -0.78
CA ILE A 152 -3.53 -4.21 -1.62
C ILE A 152 -3.93 -3.55 -2.94
N HIS A 153 -3.82 -2.22 -3.06
CA HIS A 153 -4.07 -1.49 -4.30
C HIS A 153 -2.82 -1.31 -5.16
N GLN A 154 -1.61 -1.51 -4.64
CA GLN A 154 -0.38 -1.53 -5.43
C GLN A 154 -0.37 -2.83 -6.27
N PRO A 155 -0.41 -2.77 -7.61
CA PRO A 155 -0.50 -3.98 -8.44
C PRO A 155 0.53 -5.06 -8.11
N LEU A 156 1.79 -4.69 -7.91
CA LEU A 156 2.89 -5.62 -7.66
C LEU A 156 2.95 -6.14 -6.20
N HIS A 157 2.11 -5.63 -5.30
CA HIS A 157 1.86 -6.26 -3.99
C HIS A 157 0.93 -7.47 -4.10
N CYS A 158 0.27 -7.66 -5.24
CA CYS A 158 -0.40 -8.90 -5.60
C CYS A 158 0.26 -9.45 -6.88
N GLY A 159 1.58 -9.65 -6.83
CA GLY A 159 2.42 -10.04 -7.96
C GLY A 159 2.82 -11.52 -7.93
N PHE A 160 3.74 -11.91 -8.81
CA PHE A 160 4.21 -13.29 -8.90
C PHE A 160 5.19 -13.66 -7.79
N ALA A 161 5.03 -14.87 -7.27
CA ALA A 161 5.85 -15.39 -6.20
C ALA A 161 7.33 -15.54 -6.62
N SER A 162 7.60 -16.00 -7.84
CA SER A 162 8.98 -16.27 -8.29
C SER A 162 9.83 -15.02 -8.43
N ASP A 163 9.21 -13.88 -8.77
CA ASP A 163 9.89 -12.59 -8.92
C ASP A 163 9.71 -11.66 -7.70
N ARG A 164 9.07 -12.19 -6.64
CA ARG A 164 8.76 -11.45 -5.41
C ARG A 164 7.99 -10.15 -5.71
N GLY A 165 6.98 -10.23 -6.57
CA GLY A 165 6.25 -9.05 -7.04
C GLY A 165 7.12 -8.09 -7.85
N GLY A 166 8.05 -8.59 -8.65
CA GLY A 166 8.96 -7.79 -9.46
C GLY A 166 10.14 -7.17 -8.69
N ASN A 167 10.39 -7.60 -7.45
CA ASN A 167 11.58 -7.18 -6.69
C ASN A 167 12.87 -7.81 -7.23
N THR A 168 12.76 -8.91 -8.00
CA THR A 168 13.92 -9.55 -8.63
C THR A 168 14.01 -9.30 -10.14
N ILE A 169 13.29 -8.29 -10.64
CA ILE A 169 13.38 -7.84 -12.04
C ILE A 169 14.15 -6.52 -12.05
N ASP A 170 15.44 -6.57 -12.36
CA ASP A 170 16.27 -5.36 -12.47
C ASP A 170 15.85 -4.58 -13.72
N VAL A 171 15.72 -3.26 -13.58
CA VAL A 171 15.39 -2.34 -14.67
C VAL A 171 16.13 -1.01 -14.50
N HIS A 172 16.02 -0.15 -15.50
CA HIS A 172 16.41 1.25 -15.40
C HIS A 172 15.16 2.13 -15.45
N TRP A 173 14.94 2.94 -14.42
CA TRP A 173 13.98 4.05 -14.49
C TRP A 173 14.72 5.27 -15.03
N TYR A 174 14.45 5.60 -16.29
CA TYR A 174 15.27 6.51 -17.08
C TYR A 174 16.76 6.14 -16.99
N ARG A 175 17.57 6.94 -16.29
CA ARG A 175 19.02 6.75 -16.15
C ARG A 175 19.43 6.02 -14.88
N ARG A 176 18.49 5.69 -13.98
CA ARG A 176 18.79 5.13 -12.65
C ARG A 176 18.42 3.65 -12.61
N LYS A 177 19.37 2.80 -12.20
CA LYS A 177 19.09 1.38 -11.92
C LYS A 177 18.14 1.27 -10.72
N THR A 178 17.16 0.39 -10.84
CA THR A 178 16.16 0.06 -9.81
C THR A 178 15.56 -1.32 -10.10
N VAL A 179 14.51 -1.71 -9.38
CA VAL A 179 13.74 -2.95 -9.65
C VAL A 179 12.31 -2.59 -10.05
N LEU A 180 11.63 -3.46 -10.79
CA LEU A 180 10.28 -3.19 -11.30
C LEU A 180 9.30 -2.86 -10.16
N HIS A 181 9.40 -3.53 -9.01
CA HIS A 181 8.56 -3.24 -7.84
C HIS A 181 8.67 -1.78 -7.39
N HIS A 182 9.90 -1.28 -7.20
CA HIS A 182 10.16 0.10 -6.79
C HIS A 182 9.71 1.13 -7.84
N VAL A 183 9.67 0.75 -9.12
CA VAL A 183 9.11 1.64 -10.16
C VAL A 183 7.64 1.96 -9.87
N TRP A 184 6.88 0.96 -9.43
CA TRP A 184 5.47 1.11 -9.10
C TRP A 184 5.25 1.75 -7.74
N ASP A 185 6.02 1.37 -6.71
CA ASP A 185 5.87 1.96 -5.37
C ASP A 185 6.20 3.45 -5.33
N VAL A 186 7.25 3.85 -6.05
CA VAL A 186 7.92 5.14 -5.85
C VAL A 186 8.12 5.88 -7.16
N SER A 187 8.78 5.27 -8.14
CA SER A 187 9.37 6.04 -9.25
C SER A 187 8.33 6.72 -10.13
N ILE A 188 7.21 6.05 -10.44
CA ILE A 188 6.11 6.66 -11.23
C ILE A 188 5.52 7.85 -10.46
N ILE A 189 5.24 7.69 -9.16
CA ILE A 189 4.65 8.74 -8.32
C ILE A 189 5.58 9.95 -8.26
N GLN A 190 6.84 9.75 -7.89
CA GLN A 190 7.80 10.85 -7.75
C GLN A 190 8.11 11.54 -9.08
N THR A 191 8.06 10.81 -10.19
CA THR A 191 8.19 11.44 -11.52
C THR A 191 6.98 12.32 -11.82
N ALA A 192 5.76 11.86 -11.51
CA ALA A 192 4.56 12.67 -11.68
C ALA A 192 4.53 13.89 -10.73
N GLU A 193 4.94 13.71 -9.46
CA GLU A 193 5.09 14.79 -8.48
C GLU A 193 6.09 15.84 -8.92
N LYS A 194 7.14 15.47 -9.63
CA LYS A 194 8.12 16.43 -10.14
C LYS A 194 7.65 17.12 -11.42
N ASP A 195 7.03 16.37 -12.33
CA ASP A 195 6.73 16.85 -13.67
C ASP A 195 5.42 17.64 -13.76
N TYR A 196 4.46 17.39 -12.85
CA TYR A 196 3.11 17.93 -12.93
C TYR A 196 2.61 18.66 -11.69
N TYR A 197 3.29 18.49 -10.55
CA TYR A 197 2.90 19.06 -9.26
C TYR A 197 4.11 19.81 -8.69
N ASP A 198 3.94 20.84 -7.88
CA ASP A 198 5.08 21.65 -7.37
C ASP A 198 5.89 20.88 -6.29
N GLU A 199 6.42 19.70 -6.63
CA GLU A 199 7.23 18.79 -5.81
C GLU A 199 6.55 18.36 -4.49
N GLY A 200 5.24 18.12 -4.50
CA GLY A 200 4.52 17.64 -3.32
C GLY A 200 3.22 16.89 -3.59
N ALA A 201 2.95 15.90 -2.73
CA ALA A 201 1.77 15.04 -2.79
C ALA A 201 0.42 15.79 -2.66
N GLY A 202 0.40 17.03 -2.13
CA GLY A 202 -0.83 17.78 -1.89
C GLY A 202 -1.59 18.11 -3.18
N GLU A 203 -0.93 18.67 -4.19
CA GLU A 203 -1.57 18.96 -5.48
C GLU A 203 -1.96 17.68 -6.22
N PHE A 204 -1.19 16.61 -6.03
CA PHE A 204 -1.53 15.30 -6.58
C PHE A 204 -2.82 14.77 -5.94
N VAL A 205 -2.97 14.89 -4.62
CA VAL A 205 -4.23 14.57 -3.91
C VAL A 205 -5.39 15.39 -4.46
N ASP A 206 -5.20 16.70 -4.67
CA ASP A 206 -6.25 17.57 -5.21
C ASP A 206 -6.65 17.17 -6.64
N ALA A 207 -5.67 16.84 -7.49
CA ALA A 207 -5.92 16.35 -8.84
C ALA A 207 -6.70 15.03 -8.85
N LEU A 208 -6.36 14.09 -7.97
CA LEU A 208 -7.09 12.84 -7.81
C LEU A 208 -8.51 13.07 -7.27
N ASN A 209 -8.69 13.95 -6.27
CA ASN A 209 -10.00 14.32 -5.75
C ASN A 209 -10.90 14.98 -6.81
N LYS A 210 -10.32 15.80 -7.69
CA LYS A 210 -11.03 16.37 -8.84
C LYS A 210 -11.48 15.30 -9.83
N ASN A 211 -10.67 14.27 -10.08
CA ASN A 211 -11.08 13.14 -10.91
C ASN A 211 -12.14 12.28 -10.23
N ILE A 212 -12.00 12.00 -8.93
CA ILE A 212 -12.98 11.26 -8.12
C ILE A 212 -14.37 11.95 -8.16
N THR A 213 -14.40 13.28 -8.06
CA THR A 213 -15.66 14.06 -8.09
C THR A 213 -16.14 14.39 -9.51
N GLY A 214 -15.27 14.25 -10.51
CA GLY A 214 -15.55 14.52 -11.92
C GLY A 214 -15.52 13.25 -12.76
N ALA A 215 -14.39 13.01 -13.44
CA ALA A 215 -14.27 11.96 -14.46
C ALA A 215 -14.55 10.52 -13.99
N TRP A 216 -14.49 10.25 -12.69
CA TRP A 216 -14.74 8.94 -12.09
C TRP A 216 -15.97 8.91 -11.18
N SER A 217 -16.78 9.98 -11.14
CA SER A 217 -17.90 10.09 -10.19
C SER A 217 -18.90 8.94 -10.31
N ASP A 218 -19.10 8.41 -11.52
CA ASP A 218 -19.96 7.27 -11.82
C ASP A 218 -19.40 5.93 -11.31
N LYS A 219 -18.09 5.84 -11.11
CA LYS A 219 -17.40 4.64 -10.60
C LYS A 219 -17.25 4.62 -9.09
N VAL A 220 -17.28 5.78 -8.44
CA VAL A 220 -17.05 5.90 -6.98
C VAL A 220 -18.00 5.02 -6.19
N GLN A 221 -19.29 5.01 -6.54
CA GLN A 221 -20.26 4.15 -5.85
C GLN A 221 -19.84 2.67 -5.91
N GLU A 222 -19.42 2.19 -7.07
CA GLU A 222 -18.96 0.81 -7.26
C GLU A 222 -17.66 0.50 -6.50
N TRP A 223 -16.81 1.52 -6.28
CA TRP A 223 -15.60 1.38 -5.48
C TRP A 223 -15.90 1.32 -3.98
N GLU A 224 -16.86 2.13 -3.52
CA GLU A 224 -17.29 2.18 -2.13
C GLU A 224 -18.11 0.94 -1.74
N GLU A 225 -18.86 0.37 -2.69
CA GLU A 225 -19.66 -0.83 -2.47
C GLU A 225 -18.81 -2.08 -2.14
N CYS A 226 -19.31 -2.83 -1.18
CA CYS A 226 -18.78 -4.12 -0.76
C CYS A 226 -19.97 -5.09 -0.61
N ALA A 227 -19.74 -6.40 -0.71
CA ALA A 227 -20.81 -7.39 -0.68
C ALA A 227 -21.65 -7.26 0.61
N LYS A 228 -22.94 -7.60 0.53
CA LYS A 228 -23.85 -7.56 1.68
C LYS A 228 -23.23 -8.36 2.85
N ASN A 229 -23.16 -7.73 4.03
CA ASN A 229 -22.56 -8.24 5.27
C ASN A 229 -21.01 -8.27 5.33
N GLN A 230 -20.30 -7.63 4.40
CA GLN A 230 -18.86 -7.44 4.49
C GLN A 230 -18.52 -5.98 4.84
N THR A 231 -17.63 -5.80 5.82
CA THR A 231 -17.12 -4.47 6.21
C THR A 231 -15.98 -4.01 5.30
N ALA A 232 -15.17 -4.94 4.80
CA ALA A 232 -14.12 -4.73 3.81
C ALA A 232 -14.17 -5.84 2.75
N CYS A 233 -13.74 -5.56 1.52
CA CYS A 233 -13.75 -6.49 0.38
C CYS A 233 -12.34 -6.72 -0.19
N PRO A 234 -11.34 -7.11 0.62
CA PRO A 234 -9.96 -7.19 0.15
C PRO A 234 -9.76 -8.14 -1.03
N ASP A 235 -10.57 -9.19 -1.15
CA ASP A 235 -10.44 -10.13 -2.26
C ASP A 235 -10.72 -9.51 -3.63
N LYS A 236 -11.73 -8.62 -3.71
CA LYS A 236 -11.99 -7.82 -4.92
C LYS A 236 -10.75 -6.98 -5.27
N TYR A 237 -10.13 -6.37 -4.27
CA TYR A 237 -9.02 -5.46 -4.46
C TYR A 237 -7.76 -6.21 -4.92
N GLY A 238 -7.49 -7.38 -4.31
CA GLY A 238 -6.40 -8.27 -4.70
C GLY A 238 -6.56 -8.80 -6.13
N SER A 239 -7.77 -9.21 -6.53
CA SER A 239 -8.07 -9.63 -7.91
C SER A 239 -7.82 -8.50 -8.93
N GLU A 240 -8.21 -7.27 -8.61
CA GLU A 240 -7.92 -6.11 -9.47
C GLU A 240 -6.41 -5.81 -9.55
N SER A 241 -5.67 -5.94 -8.44
CA SER A 241 -4.23 -5.70 -8.40
C SER A 241 -3.44 -6.69 -9.24
N ILE A 242 -3.69 -8.01 -9.12
CA ILE A 242 -3.01 -8.99 -9.98
C ILE A 242 -3.37 -8.81 -11.46
N THR A 243 -4.60 -8.40 -11.77
CA THR A 243 -5.01 -8.07 -13.14
C THR A 243 -4.20 -6.89 -13.67
N ALA A 244 -4.10 -5.80 -12.89
CA ALA A 244 -3.29 -4.64 -13.24
C ALA A 244 -1.79 -4.98 -13.34
N ALA A 245 -1.29 -5.89 -12.49
CA ALA A 245 0.09 -6.35 -12.55
C ALA A 245 0.39 -7.02 -13.89
N CYS A 246 -0.44 -7.97 -14.31
CA CYS A 246 -0.29 -8.66 -15.59
C CYS A 246 -0.50 -7.74 -16.80
N ASP A 247 -1.57 -6.94 -16.79
CA ASP A 247 -1.96 -6.13 -17.95
C ASP A 247 -1.11 -4.87 -18.12
N SER A 248 -0.47 -4.38 -17.05
CA SER A 248 0.25 -3.12 -17.04
C SER A 248 1.68 -3.22 -16.52
N ALA A 249 1.89 -3.79 -15.32
CA ALA A 249 3.20 -3.78 -14.66
C ALA A 249 4.24 -4.65 -15.36
N TYR A 250 3.95 -5.94 -15.52
CA TYR A 250 4.85 -6.89 -16.18
C TYR A 250 4.84 -6.74 -17.70
N LYS A 251 3.76 -6.21 -18.28
CA LYS A 251 3.56 -6.18 -19.73
C LYS A 251 4.64 -5.35 -20.44
N GLY A 252 5.44 -6.03 -21.26
CA GLY A 252 6.50 -5.43 -22.06
C GLY A 252 7.78 -5.12 -21.27
N VAL A 253 7.90 -5.64 -20.04
CA VAL A 253 9.11 -5.51 -19.23
C VAL A 253 9.88 -6.82 -19.24
N THR A 254 11.18 -6.73 -19.47
CA THR A 254 12.14 -7.81 -19.25
C THR A 254 13.29 -7.33 -18.37
N GLU A 255 14.11 -8.24 -17.86
CA GLU A 255 15.35 -7.91 -17.16
C GLU A 255 16.18 -6.87 -17.94
N ASP A 256 16.74 -5.92 -17.20
CA ASP A 256 17.55 -4.77 -17.67
C ASP A 256 16.83 -3.78 -18.61
N SER A 257 15.50 -3.86 -18.76
CA SER A 257 14.72 -2.90 -19.56
C SER A 257 14.93 -1.46 -19.09
N THR A 258 14.96 -0.51 -20.02
CA THR A 258 14.92 0.93 -19.70
C THR A 258 13.49 1.45 -19.83
N LEU A 259 12.86 1.72 -18.69
CA LEU A 259 11.52 2.27 -18.57
C LEU A 259 11.60 3.81 -18.53
N SER A 260 10.95 4.47 -19.47
CA SER A 260 10.99 5.94 -19.65
C SER A 260 9.60 6.46 -20.04
N ASP A 261 9.51 7.56 -20.80
CA ASP A 261 8.26 8.29 -21.12
C ASP A 261 7.11 7.39 -21.59
N GLU A 262 7.37 6.40 -22.46
CA GLU A 262 6.32 5.50 -22.96
C GLU A 262 5.73 4.66 -21.82
N TYR A 263 6.58 4.08 -20.97
CA TYR A 263 6.14 3.30 -19.82
C TYR A 263 5.45 4.19 -18.79
N PHE A 264 6.05 5.34 -18.47
CA PHE A 264 5.51 6.31 -17.54
C PHE A 264 4.12 6.79 -17.97
N GLY A 265 3.99 7.35 -19.17
CA GLY A 265 2.74 7.92 -19.66
C GLY A 265 1.61 6.90 -19.78
N SER A 266 1.93 5.65 -20.11
CA SER A 266 0.92 4.58 -20.21
C SER A 266 0.52 3.98 -18.86
N ARG A 267 1.38 4.00 -17.83
CA ARG A 267 1.11 3.38 -16.52
C ARG A 267 0.67 4.37 -15.44
N LEU A 268 1.01 5.66 -15.58
CA LEU A 268 0.56 6.70 -14.66
C LEU A 268 -0.98 6.72 -14.48
N PRO A 269 -1.82 6.56 -15.53
CA PRO A 269 -3.27 6.47 -15.34
C PRO A 269 -3.71 5.29 -14.47
N VAL A 270 -3.00 4.16 -14.53
CA VAL A 270 -3.26 2.99 -13.68
C VAL A 270 -2.89 3.29 -12.24
N VAL A 271 -1.71 3.87 -12.00
CA VAL A 271 -1.28 4.31 -10.66
C VAL A 271 -2.29 5.30 -10.06
N ASN A 272 -2.68 6.33 -10.81
CA ASN A 272 -3.69 7.31 -10.38
C ASN A 272 -5.01 6.65 -9.98
N LEU A 273 -5.48 5.69 -10.78
CA LEU A 273 -6.69 4.94 -10.48
C LEU A 273 -6.56 4.13 -9.20
N ARG A 274 -5.44 3.42 -9.00
CA ARG A 274 -5.21 2.58 -7.81
C ARG A 274 -5.06 3.41 -6.52
N LEU A 275 -4.37 4.54 -6.57
CA LEU A 275 -4.28 5.49 -5.45
C LEU A 275 -5.66 6.03 -5.07
N ALA A 276 -6.45 6.44 -6.06
CA ALA A 276 -7.82 6.93 -5.83
C ALA A 276 -8.73 5.83 -5.26
N GLN A 277 -8.70 4.63 -5.82
CA GLN A 277 -9.46 3.48 -5.32
C GLN A 277 -9.08 3.13 -3.88
N GLY A 278 -7.78 3.11 -3.55
CA GLY A 278 -7.29 2.86 -2.20
C GLY A 278 -7.84 3.88 -1.20
N GLY A 279 -7.78 5.18 -1.51
CA GLY A 279 -8.31 6.24 -0.65
C GLY A 279 -9.83 6.17 -0.48
N VAL A 280 -10.57 5.98 -1.57
CA VAL A 280 -12.04 5.84 -1.54
C VAL A 280 -12.48 4.62 -0.72
N ARG A 281 -11.82 3.47 -0.92
CA ARG A 281 -12.15 2.22 -0.21
C ARG A 281 -11.73 2.24 1.25
N LEU A 282 -10.62 2.89 1.58
CA LEU A 282 -10.23 3.11 2.97
C LEU A 282 -11.30 3.95 3.70
N ALA A 283 -11.71 5.09 3.14
CA ALA A 283 -12.76 5.91 3.71
C ALA A 283 -14.08 5.14 3.88
N ALA A 284 -14.53 4.45 2.82
CA ALA A 284 -15.77 3.67 2.87
C ALA A 284 -15.71 2.56 3.94
N THR A 285 -14.57 1.90 4.09
CA THR A 285 -14.34 0.87 5.11
C THR A 285 -14.39 1.46 6.53
N LEU A 286 -13.66 2.56 6.78
CA LEU A 286 -13.68 3.23 8.08
C LEU A 286 -15.07 3.80 8.41
N ASN A 287 -15.79 4.31 7.41
CA ASN A 287 -17.18 4.76 7.55
C ASN A 287 -18.11 3.61 7.94
N ARG A 288 -17.95 2.41 7.35
CA ARG A 288 -18.73 1.22 7.76
C ARG A 288 -18.38 0.77 9.17
N ILE A 289 -17.09 0.78 9.54
CA ILE A 289 -16.62 0.39 10.88
C ILE A 289 -17.21 1.31 11.94
N PHE A 290 -17.01 2.62 11.81
CA PHE A 290 -17.35 3.59 12.85
C PHE A 290 -18.78 4.14 12.75
N GLY A 291 -19.44 3.99 11.60
CA GLY A 291 -20.84 4.37 11.41
C GLY A 291 -21.83 3.46 12.17
N GLN A 292 -21.44 2.24 12.53
CA GLN A 292 -22.28 1.31 13.30
C GLN A 292 -22.38 1.66 14.79
N SER A 293 -21.54 2.58 15.30
CA SER A 293 -21.46 2.91 16.75
C SER A 293 -22.63 3.75 17.28
N LYS A 294 -23.76 3.82 16.55
CA LYS A 294 -24.99 4.54 16.95
C LYS A 294 -26.28 3.76 16.63
N ALA A 295 -26.32 2.47 16.92
CA ALA A 295 -27.58 1.74 17.10
C ALA A 295 -27.72 1.30 18.56
#